data_AF-A0A925E2M7-F1
#
_entry.id   AF-A0A925E2M7-F1
#
_cell.length_a   1.000
_cell.length_b   1.000
_cell.length_c   1.000
_cell.angle_alpha   90.00
_cell.angle_beta   90.00
_cell.angle_gamma   90.00
#
_symmetry.space_group_name_H-M   'P 1'
#
loop_
_entity.id
_entity.type
_entity.pdbx_description
1 polymer ?
#
loop_
_entity_poly.entity_id
_entity_poly.type
_entity_poly.pdbx_seq_one_letter_code
_entity_poly.pdbx_strand_id
1 'polypeptide(L)'
;MINKYQIDLETHRKPLIAILKAIIAAPGKPSQKEMNNLLRWNPRPDGGMYSHAHLIDAYRVLAGTTELPPFNEEIIERLRRKPVRTSSGVTPVTVLTKPFPCPGTCIFCPNDVRMPKSYLSDEPGAQRAEQNSFDPYLQTYTRLLSLHNTGHPTDKIEMIVLGGTWSFYPETYQIWFIKRIFDALHDFGQNGKRNVHDRRLEVEAALLGTSQLHPERNLTNVTLHGADLEQSYNQAVQSVYKDEMYRSREMVEEIANGSRTRSPIDEYATWDELEAAHKF
;
A
#
# COMPACT_ATOMS: atom_id res chain seq x y z
N MET A 1 9.90 -5.87 -1.60
CA MET A 1 10.72 -4.74 -1.04
C MET A 1 11.14 -4.97 0.43
N ILE A 2 12.44 -4.87 0.75
CA ILE A 2 13.00 -4.87 2.12
C ILE A 2 12.46 -3.64 2.88
N ASN A 3 12.06 -3.81 4.14
CA ASN A 3 11.64 -2.70 4.99
C ASN A 3 12.83 -1.75 5.19
N LYS A 4 12.85 -0.62 4.46
CA LYS A 4 13.93 0.39 4.53
C LYS A 4 14.12 1.02 5.92
N TYR A 5 13.22 0.72 6.85
CA TYR A 5 13.28 1.16 8.25
C TYR A 5 13.86 0.10 9.19
N GLN A 6 14.21 -1.09 8.68
CA GLN A 6 14.76 -2.17 9.47
C GLN A 6 16.24 -1.90 9.75
N ILE A 7 16.55 -1.64 11.02
CA ILE A 7 17.90 -1.50 11.54
C ILE A 7 18.14 -2.59 12.57
N ASP A 8 19.40 -3.00 12.76
CA ASP A 8 19.74 -3.93 13.83
C ASP A 8 19.59 -3.24 15.19
N LEU A 9 18.54 -3.59 15.92
CA LEU A 9 18.22 -2.93 17.19
C LEU A 9 19.30 -3.14 18.25
N GLU A 10 20.09 -4.22 18.18
CA GLU A 10 21.14 -4.47 19.15
C GLU A 10 22.34 -3.54 18.95
N THR A 11 22.85 -3.43 17.72
CA THR A 11 23.92 -2.47 17.39
C THR A 11 23.51 -1.02 17.71
N HIS A 12 22.21 -0.72 17.55
CA HIS A 12 21.66 0.62 17.77
C HIS A 12 21.04 0.82 19.17
N ARG A 13 21.10 -0.18 20.06
CA ARG A 13 20.34 -0.19 21.34
C ARG A 13 20.62 1.03 22.21
N LYS A 14 21.89 1.31 22.49
CA LYS A 14 22.31 2.40 23.39
C LYS A 14 21.77 3.78 23.00
N PRO A 15 22.01 4.30 21.77
CA PRO A 15 21.46 5.59 21.35
C PRO A 15 19.93 5.59 21.26
N LEU A 16 19.29 4.48 20.84
CA LEU A 16 17.83 4.37 20.79
C LEU A 16 17.21 4.47 22.18
N ILE A 17 17.73 3.73 23.16
CA ILE A 17 17.27 3.77 24.56
C ILE A 17 17.44 5.19 25.15
N ALA A 18 18.55 5.87 24.86
CA ALA A 18 18.77 7.24 25.33
C ALA A 18 17.71 8.21 24.79
N ILE A 19 17.40 8.14 23.48
CA ILE A 19 16.34 8.94 22.86
C ILE A 19 14.97 8.60 23.47
N LEU A 20 14.63 7.32 23.57
CA LEU A 20 13.32 6.87 24.06
C LEU A 20 13.09 7.26 25.52
N LYS A 21 14.10 7.12 26.39
CA LYS A 21 14.02 7.58 27.78
C LYS A 21 13.74 9.08 27.88
N ALA A 22 14.41 9.89 27.05
CA ALA A 22 14.16 11.33 27.03
C ALA A 22 12.72 11.66 26.59
N ILE A 23 12.18 10.94 25.61
CA ILE A 23 10.80 11.15 25.12
C ILE A 23 9.75 10.69 26.14
N ILE A 24 10.01 9.59 26.84
CA ILE A 24 9.15 9.07 27.90
C ILE A 24 9.11 10.03 29.09
N ALA A 25 10.27 10.56 29.50
CA ALA A 25 10.38 11.49 30.62
C ALA A 25 9.84 12.90 30.31
N ALA A 26 9.67 13.24 29.03
CA ALA A 26 9.12 14.54 28.64
C ALA A 26 7.66 14.68 29.12
N PRO A 27 7.21 15.90 29.51
CA PRO A 27 5.84 16.14 29.95
C PRO A 27 4.80 16.01 28.82
N GLY A 28 5.24 15.96 27.56
CA GLY A 28 4.37 15.82 26.40
C GLY A 28 5.16 15.56 25.13
N LYS A 29 4.52 15.78 23.98
CA LYS A 29 5.14 15.58 22.66
C LYS A 29 6.28 16.58 22.44
N PRO A 30 7.51 16.12 22.15
CA PRO A 30 8.62 17.01 21.85
C PRO A 30 8.32 17.89 20.62
N SER A 31 8.69 19.17 20.71
CA SER A 31 8.71 20.06 19.56
C SER A 31 9.72 19.57 18.51
N GLN A 32 9.60 20.07 17.28
CA GLN A 32 10.54 19.71 16.21
C GLN A 32 11.99 20.07 16.57
N LYS A 33 12.21 21.18 17.30
CA LYS A 33 13.54 21.61 17.74
C LYS A 33 14.12 20.65 18.78
N GLU A 34 13.32 20.24 19.77
CA GLU A 34 13.74 19.29 20.80
C GLU A 34 14.04 17.92 20.19
N MET A 35 13.16 17.42 19.32
CA MET A 35 13.38 16.16 18.59
C MET A 35 14.68 16.22 17.77
N ASN A 36 14.90 17.29 17.01
CA ASN A 36 16.13 17.44 16.22
C ASN A 36 17.39 17.48 17.10
N ASN A 37 17.33 18.14 18.27
CA ASN A 37 18.44 18.15 19.21
C ASN A 37 18.71 16.75 19.77
N LEU A 38 17.67 16.03 20.20
CA LEU A 38 17.80 14.65 20.71
C LEU A 38 18.46 13.72 19.69
N LEU A 39 18.05 13.81 18.42
CA LEU A 39 18.62 13.02 17.32
C LEU A 39 20.08 13.39 17.03
N ARG A 40 20.46 14.66 17.16
CA ARG A 40 21.85 15.13 16.98
C ARG A 40 22.79 14.64 18.06
N TRP A 41 22.33 14.60 19.32
CA TRP A 41 23.12 14.11 20.45
C TRP A 41 23.21 12.59 20.52
N ASN A 42 22.38 11.88 19.76
CA ASN A 42 22.35 10.42 19.69
C ASN A 42 22.37 9.96 18.23
N PRO A 43 23.46 10.23 17.48
CA PRO A 43 23.56 9.84 16.09
C PRO A 43 23.64 8.33 15.95
N ARG A 44 23.42 7.84 14.72
CA ARG A 44 23.61 6.43 14.42
C ARG A 44 25.11 6.06 14.41
N PRO A 45 25.50 4.88 14.93
CA PRO A 45 26.89 4.41 14.86
C PRO A 45 27.44 4.28 13.44
N ASP A 46 26.59 3.93 12.47
CA ASP A 46 26.94 3.78 11.05
C ASP A 46 26.85 5.08 10.24
N GLY A 47 26.63 6.21 10.90
CA GLY A 47 26.45 7.52 10.27
C GLY A 47 24.99 7.86 9.98
N GLY A 48 24.64 9.14 10.18
CA GLY A 48 23.29 9.68 9.97
C GLY A 48 22.42 9.71 11.23
N MET A 49 21.12 9.98 11.02
CA MET A 49 20.14 10.19 12.10
C MET A 49 19.03 9.13 12.05
N TYR A 50 18.42 8.85 13.19
CA TYR A 50 17.23 8.00 13.25
C TYR A 50 16.02 8.71 12.64
N SER A 51 15.25 7.96 11.85
CA SER A 51 13.92 8.40 11.42
C SER A 51 12.90 8.15 12.54
N HIS A 52 11.76 8.82 12.50
CA HIS A 52 10.67 8.52 13.44
C HIS A 52 10.19 7.07 13.35
N ALA A 53 10.27 6.44 12.17
CA ALA A 53 9.91 5.04 12.01
C ALA A 53 10.88 4.12 12.78
N HIS A 54 12.18 4.44 12.78
CA HIS A 54 13.16 3.70 13.60
C HIS A 54 12.83 3.79 15.10
N LEU A 55 12.45 4.99 15.58
CA LEU A 55 12.11 5.19 16.99
C LEU A 55 10.84 4.42 17.39
N ILE A 56 9.82 4.42 16.52
CA ILE A 56 8.56 3.70 16.75
C ILE A 56 8.80 2.19 16.77
N ASP A 57 9.55 1.67 15.80
CA ASP A 57 9.90 0.26 15.73
C ASP A 57 10.71 -0.17 16.96
N ALA A 58 11.76 0.59 17.31
CA ALA A 58 12.57 0.35 18.50
C ALA A 58 11.73 0.38 19.78
N TYR A 59 10.80 1.32 19.92
CA TYR A 59 9.93 1.38 21.10
C TYR A 59 8.99 0.17 21.19
N ARG A 60 8.41 -0.30 20.08
CA ARG A 60 7.56 -1.50 20.07
C ARG A 60 8.31 -2.75 20.53
N VAL A 61 9.59 -2.86 20.18
CA VAL A 61 10.41 -4.02 20.55
C VAL A 61 11.00 -3.90 21.96
N LEU A 62 11.44 -2.71 22.35
CA LEU A 62 12.20 -2.49 23.60
C LEU A 62 11.31 -2.13 24.80
N ALA A 63 10.06 -1.71 24.61
CA ALA A 63 9.15 -1.42 25.71
C ALA A 63 8.88 -2.69 26.55
N GLY A 64 8.87 -2.55 27.88
CA GLY A 64 8.71 -3.67 28.81
C GLY A 64 9.96 -4.52 29.01
N THR A 65 11.09 -4.20 28.36
CA THR A 65 12.40 -4.76 28.71
C THR A 65 12.94 -4.12 30.00
N THR A 66 14.06 -4.61 30.53
CA THR A 66 14.69 -4.05 31.74
C THR A 66 15.08 -2.57 31.62
N GLU A 67 15.18 -2.04 30.39
CA GLU A 67 15.65 -0.67 30.14
C GLU A 67 14.54 0.37 29.96
N LEU A 68 13.32 -0.06 29.60
CA LEU A 68 12.18 0.81 29.32
C LEU A 68 10.93 0.36 30.09
N PRO A 69 10.03 1.27 30.48
CA PRO A 69 8.77 0.91 31.09
C PRO A 69 7.89 0.06 30.15
N PRO A 70 6.82 -0.57 30.69
CA PRO A 70 5.84 -1.29 29.87
C PRO A 70 5.29 -0.43 28.73
N PHE A 71 4.88 -1.11 27.66
CA PHE A 71 4.34 -0.45 26.46
C PHE A 71 3.16 0.46 26.80
N ASN A 72 3.25 1.70 26.31
CA ASN A 72 2.21 2.71 26.39
C ASN A 72 2.03 3.37 25.01
N GLU A 73 0.80 3.34 24.49
CA GLU A 73 0.39 3.89 23.19
C GLU A 73 0.66 5.40 23.09
N GLU A 74 0.55 6.15 24.19
CA GLU A 74 0.79 7.60 24.21
C GLU A 74 2.21 7.96 23.72
N ILE A 75 3.19 7.11 23.98
CA ILE A 75 4.56 7.31 23.51
C ILE A 75 4.65 7.17 21.98
N ILE A 76 3.88 6.26 21.38
CA ILE A 76 3.76 6.18 19.91
C ILE A 76 3.15 7.47 19.35
N GLU A 77 2.17 8.06 20.03
CA GLU A 77 1.55 9.33 19.59
C GLU A 77 2.52 10.52 19.65
N ARG A 78 3.37 10.56 20.68
CA ARG A 78 4.46 11.53 20.81
C ARG A 78 5.50 11.35 19.70
N LEU A 79 5.79 10.11 19.31
CA LEU A 79 6.72 9.77 18.22
C LEU A 79 6.12 9.96 16.82
N ARG A 80 4.80 9.88 16.64
CA ARG A 80 4.13 10.00 15.33
C ARG A 80 4.34 11.38 14.71
N ARG A 81 4.70 11.45 13.43
CA ARG A 81 4.69 12.72 12.67
C ARG A 81 3.30 12.96 12.08
N LYS A 82 2.84 14.22 12.11
CA LYS A 82 1.56 14.69 11.54
C LYS A 82 0.35 13.84 12.01
N PRO A 83 -0.28 14.16 13.15
CA PRO A 83 -1.43 13.38 13.63
C PRO A 83 -2.57 13.36 12.59
N VAL A 84 -3.32 12.25 12.55
CA VAL A 84 -4.48 12.13 11.65
C VAL A 84 -5.55 13.12 12.07
N ARG A 85 -6.18 13.79 11.09
CA ARG A 85 -7.35 14.65 11.29
C ARG A 85 -8.64 13.84 11.33
N THR A 86 -8.71 12.78 12.14
CA THR A 86 -9.92 11.94 12.22
C THR A 86 -10.42 11.87 13.65
N SER A 87 -11.58 12.50 13.90
CA SER A 87 -12.25 12.52 15.20
C SER A 87 -12.63 11.12 15.71
N SER A 88 -12.83 10.15 14.80
CA SER A 88 -13.25 8.77 15.10
C SER A 88 -12.10 7.76 15.21
N GLY A 89 -10.85 8.17 14.98
CA GLY A 89 -9.71 7.24 14.95
C GLY A 89 -9.68 6.26 13.76
N VAL A 90 -10.59 6.39 12.78
CA VAL A 90 -10.62 5.58 11.56
C VAL A 90 -9.55 6.06 10.58
N THR A 91 -8.72 5.16 10.08
CA THR A 91 -7.63 5.50 9.15
C THR A 91 -8.03 5.23 7.70
N PRO A 92 -8.07 6.25 6.83
CA PRO A 92 -8.41 6.06 5.42
C PRO A 92 -7.25 5.41 4.66
N VAL A 93 -7.57 4.37 3.90
CA VAL A 93 -6.66 3.64 3.01
C VAL A 93 -7.23 3.68 1.60
N THR A 94 -6.48 4.31 0.71
CA THR A 94 -6.88 4.51 -0.69
C THR A 94 -6.11 3.57 -1.61
N VAL A 95 -6.82 2.90 -2.49
CA VAL A 95 -6.28 2.04 -3.56
C VAL A 95 -6.85 2.48 -4.91
N LEU A 96 -6.10 2.29 -6.00
CA LEU A 96 -6.57 2.61 -7.36
C LEU A 96 -6.70 1.34 -8.19
N THR A 97 -7.74 1.27 -9.00
CA THR A 97 -7.88 0.22 -10.02
C THR A 97 -6.89 0.41 -11.17
N LYS A 98 -6.62 -0.66 -11.92
CA LYS A 98 -5.75 -0.59 -13.11
C LYS A 98 -6.31 0.32 -14.21
N PRO A 99 -5.47 0.84 -15.12
CA PRO A 99 -5.95 1.51 -16.34
C PRO A 99 -6.93 0.62 -17.13
N PHE A 100 -8.08 1.18 -17.50
CA PHE A 100 -9.13 0.46 -18.20
C PHE A 100 -9.95 1.41 -19.08
N PRO A 101 -10.54 0.94 -20.20
CA PRO A 101 -11.37 1.78 -21.04
C PRO A 101 -12.53 2.39 -20.25
N CYS A 102 -12.93 3.60 -20.62
CA CYS A 102 -13.99 4.34 -19.97
C CYS A 102 -15.17 4.55 -20.94
N PRO A 103 -16.43 4.32 -20.55
CA PRO A 103 -17.58 4.57 -21.41
C PRO A 103 -17.86 6.07 -21.59
N GLY A 104 -17.28 6.93 -20.73
CA GLY A 104 -17.46 8.37 -20.80
C GLY A 104 -16.55 9.04 -21.84
N THR A 105 -17.08 10.08 -22.48
CA THR A 105 -16.39 10.92 -23.47
C THR A 105 -16.04 12.32 -22.92
N CYS A 106 -15.85 12.42 -21.60
CA CYS A 106 -15.66 13.70 -20.91
C CYS A 106 -14.37 14.42 -21.36
N ILE A 107 -14.53 15.61 -21.92
CA ILE A 107 -13.44 16.47 -22.42
C ILE A 107 -12.56 17.07 -21.30
N PHE A 108 -13.05 17.10 -20.06
CA PHE A 108 -12.32 17.63 -18.91
C PHE A 108 -11.47 16.57 -18.19
N CYS A 109 -11.72 15.28 -18.44
CA CYS A 109 -10.95 14.24 -17.80
C CYS A 109 -9.55 14.18 -18.40
N PRO A 110 -8.47 14.20 -17.58
CA PRO A 110 -7.14 13.92 -18.08
C PRO A 110 -7.05 12.51 -18.70
N ASN A 111 -6.12 12.37 -19.66
CA ASN A 111 -5.88 11.15 -20.42
C ASN A 111 -4.43 10.67 -20.25
N ASP A 112 -4.00 10.41 -19.01
CA ASP A 112 -2.76 9.69 -18.75
C ASP A 112 -3.03 8.19 -18.90
N VAL A 113 -2.45 7.52 -19.89
CA VAL A 113 -2.73 6.09 -20.12
C VAL A 113 -2.09 5.21 -19.05
N ARG A 114 -1.12 5.72 -18.28
CA ARG A 114 -0.54 4.98 -17.15
C ARG A 114 -1.50 4.85 -15.98
N MET A 115 -2.55 5.68 -15.95
CA MET A 115 -3.47 5.78 -14.84
C MET A 115 -4.91 5.46 -15.26
N PRO A 116 -5.76 5.03 -14.31
CA PRO A 116 -7.18 5.01 -14.55
C PRO A 116 -7.68 6.42 -14.91
N LYS A 117 -8.71 6.48 -15.75
CA LYS A 117 -9.32 7.73 -16.21
C LYS A 117 -9.53 8.72 -15.06
N SER A 118 -9.22 9.99 -15.31
CA SER A 118 -9.30 11.12 -14.36
C SER A 118 -8.15 11.27 -13.37
N TYR A 119 -7.20 10.33 -13.32
CA TYR A 119 -6.02 10.40 -12.44
C TYR A 119 -4.75 10.70 -13.23
N LEU A 120 -3.79 11.33 -12.55
CA LEU A 120 -2.48 11.68 -13.11
C LEU A 120 -1.37 10.94 -12.40
N SER A 121 -0.35 10.53 -13.14
CA SER A 121 0.75 9.72 -12.60
C SER A 121 1.64 10.41 -11.56
N ASP A 122 1.61 11.74 -11.50
CA ASP A 122 2.36 12.53 -10.51
C ASP A 122 1.64 12.66 -9.16
N GLU A 123 0.39 12.20 -9.06
CA GLU A 123 -0.36 12.21 -7.82
C GLU A 123 0.18 11.17 -6.82
N PRO A 124 0.32 11.49 -5.52
CA PRO A 124 0.90 10.57 -4.55
C PRO A 124 0.16 9.22 -4.43
N GLY A 125 -1.16 9.21 -4.62
CA GLY A 125 -1.96 7.98 -4.62
C GLY A 125 -1.71 7.13 -5.86
N ALA A 126 -1.66 7.78 -7.01
CA ALA A 126 -1.39 7.19 -8.30
C ALA A 126 0.02 6.56 -8.36
N GLN A 127 1.04 7.29 -7.92
CA GLN A 127 2.42 6.79 -7.83
C GLN A 127 2.53 5.51 -6.99
N ARG A 128 1.80 5.45 -5.86
CA ARG A 128 1.78 4.25 -5.03
C ARG A 128 1.06 3.08 -5.71
N ALA A 129 0.02 3.36 -6.49
CA ALA A 129 -0.70 2.32 -7.23
C ALA A 129 0.19 1.73 -8.33
N GLU A 130 0.85 2.58 -9.11
CA GLU A 130 1.80 2.16 -10.16
C GLU A 130 2.98 1.38 -9.58
N GLN A 131 3.58 1.84 -8.46
CA GLN A 131 4.64 1.10 -7.76
C GLN A 131 4.23 -0.32 -7.32
N ASN A 132 2.93 -0.55 -7.15
CA ASN A 132 2.35 -1.84 -6.77
C ASN A 132 1.68 -2.54 -7.96
N SER A 133 1.97 -2.14 -9.20
CA SER A 133 1.37 -2.70 -10.43
C SER A 133 -0.17 -2.69 -10.44
N PHE A 134 -0.78 -1.75 -9.71
CA PHE A 134 -2.23 -1.70 -9.44
C PHE A 134 -2.81 -2.94 -8.74
N ASP A 135 -1.98 -3.79 -8.13
CA ASP A 135 -2.45 -4.95 -7.39
C ASP A 135 -3.10 -4.53 -6.05
N PRO A 136 -4.37 -4.90 -5.80
CA PRO A 136 -5.12 -4.50 -4.60
C PRO A 136 -4.50 -5.00 -3.29
N TYR A 137 -3.88 -6.17 -3.29
CA TYR A 137 -3.25 -6.73 -2.10
C TYR A 137 -1.99 -5.94 -1.74
N LEU A 138 -1.10 -5.73 -2.71
CA LEU A 138 0.12 -4.95 -2.52
C LEU A 138 -0.17 -3.51 -2.14
N GLN A 139 -1.11 -2.84 -2.82
CA GLN A 139 -1.51 -1.47 -2.49
C GLN A 139 -2.01 -1.34 -1.05
N THR A 140 -2.86 -2.29 -0.62
CA THR A 140 -3.42 -2.28 0.73
C THR A 140 -2.35 -2.57 1.78
N TYR A 141 -1.60 -3.66 1.61
CA TYR A 141 -0.60 -4.12 2.58
C TYR A 141 0.53 -3.09 2.72
N THR A 142 1.09 -2.59 1.63
CA THR A 142 2.19 -1.60 1.70
C THR A 142 1.73 -0.29 2.34
N ARG A 143 0.48 0.12 2.11
CA ARG A 143 -0.11 1.30 2.75
C ARG A 143 -0.29 1.10 4.25
N LEU A 144 -0.83 -0.04 4.69
CA LEU A 144 -0.98 -0.38 6.09
C LEU A 144 0.37 -0.45 6.80
N LEU A 145 1.37 -1.09 6.18
CA LEU A 145 2.73 -1.16 6.71
C LEU A 145 3.34 0.22 6.87
N SER A 146 3.18 1.11 5.88
CA SER A 146 3.65 2.50 5.98
C SER A 146 2.97 3.26 7.12
N LEU A 147 1.67 3.09 7.31
CA LEU A 147 0.91 3.71 8.39
C LEU A 147 1.38 3.20 9.75
N HIS A 148 1.49 1.88 9.89
CA HIS A 148 1.97 1.22 11.10
C HIS A 148 3.39 1.68 11.46
N ASN A 149 4.32 1.69 10.50
CA ASN A 149 5.70 2.13 10.71
C ASN A 149 5.80 3.61 11.09
N THR A 150 4.80 4.42 10.78
CA THR A 150 4.75 5.85 11.14
C THR A 150 3.90 6.14 12.37
N GLY A 151 3.42 5.10 13.08
CA GLY A 151 2.69 5.22 14.34
C GLY A 151 1.21 5.57 14.17
N HIS A 152 0.67 5.38 12.96
CA HIS A 152 -0.74 5.55 12.70
C HIS A 152 -1.53 4.28 13.11
N PRO A 153 -2.72 4.44 13.70
CA PRO A 153 -3.58 3.31 14.03
C PRO A 153 -3.99 2.56 12.76
N THR A 154 -4.11 1.24 12.88
CA THR A 154 -4.48 0.34 11.77
C THR A 154 -5.50 -0.72 12.24
N ASP A 155 -6.17 -0.45 13.35
CA ASP A 155 -7.26 -1.23 13.93
C ASP A 155 -8.59 -0.97 13.22
N LYS A 156 -8.83 0.27 12.79
CA LYS A 156 -10.04 0.66 12.06
C LYS A 156 -9.66 1.33 10.75
N ILE A 157 -10.06 0.71 9.65
CA ILE A 157 -9.70 1.15 8.30
C ILE A 157 -10.97 1.50 7.53
N GLU A 158 -10.96 2.66 6.88
CA GLU A 158 -11.91 3.03 5.83
C GLU A 158 -11.22 2.79 4.48
N MET A 159 -11.69 1.80 3.72
CA MET A 159 -11.17 1.51 2.39
C MET A 159 -11.84 2.41 1.36
N ILE A 160 -11.04 3.11 0.56
CA ILE A 160 -11.50 3.98 -0.52
C ILE A 160 -10.92 3.45 -1.84
N VAL A 161 -11.79 2.95 -2.72
CA VAL A 161 -11.40 2.52 -4.06
C VAL A 161 -11.57 3.70 -5.01
N LEU A 162 -10.47 4.09 -5.63
CA LEU A 162 -10.41 5.15 -6.63
C LEU A 162 -10.09 4.59 -8.01
N GLY A 163 -10.29 5.42 -9.03
CA GLY A 163 -10.00 5.09 -10.42
C GLY A 163 -11.05 5.66 -11.37
N GLY A 164 -11.21 5.01 -12.53
CA GLY A 164 -12.13 5.44 -13.57
C GLY A 164 -13.59 5.13 -13.23
N THR A 165 -14.24 4.31 -14.04
CA THR A 165 -15.65 3.96 -13.85
C THR A 165 -15.77 2.56 -13.25
N TRP A 166 -15.82 2.44 -11.91
CA TRP A 166 -15.89 1.15 -11.19
C TRP A 166 -16.88 0.15 -11.82
N SER A 167 -18.10 0.61 -12.10
CA SER A 167 -19.18 -0.21 -12.67
C SER A 167 -18.94 -0.70 -14.10
N PHE A 168 -17.89 -0.24 -14.78
CA PHE A 168 -17.54 -0.67 -16.13
C PHE A 168 -16.49 -1.78 -16.18
N TYR A 169 -15.79 -2.04 -15.05
CA TYR A 169 -14.90 -3.19 -14.97
C TYR A 169 -15.72 -4.49 -14.96
N PRO A 170 -15.20 -5.62 -15.49
CA PRO A 170 -15.86 -6.92 -15.37
C PRO A 170 -16.19 -7.26 -13.91
N GLU A 171 -17.35 -7.87 -13.67
CA GLU A 171 -17.78 -8.22 -12.30
C GLU A 171 -16.76 -9.13 -11.60
N THR A 172 -16.18 -10.09 -12.32
CA THR A 172 -15.13 -10.99 -11.81
C THR A 172 -13.89 -10.23 -11.32
N TYR A 173 -13.50 -9.16 -12.01
CA TYR A 173 -12.43 -8.27 -11.58
C TYR A 173 -12.83 -7.48 -10.34
N GLN A 174 -14.05 -6.96 -10.28
CA GLN A 174 -14.56 -6.22 -9.12
C GLN A 174 -14.55 -7.08 -7.85
N ILE A 175 -15.09 -8.30 -7.94
CA ILE A 175 -15.13 -9.26 -6.84
C ILE A 175 -13.71 -9.62 -6.41
N TRP A 176 -12.84 -9.96 -7.35
CA TRP A 176 -11.43 -10.25 -7.07
C TRP A 176 -10.75 -9.08 -6.37
N PHE A 177 -10.92 -7.86 -6.87
CA PHE A 177 -10.25 -6.69 -6.36
C PHE A 177 -10.61 -6.45 -4.89
N ILE A 178 -11.91 -6.51 -4.55
CA ILE A 178 -12.38 -6.39 -3.18
C ILE A 178 -11.89 -7.56 -2.31
N LYS A 179 -11.97 -8.81 -2.80
CA LYS A 179 -11.46 -9.97 -2.07
C LYS A 179 -9.99 -9.80 -1.69
N ARG A 180 -9.14 -9.35 -2.61
CA ARG A 180 -7.70 -9.16 -2.37
C ARG A 180 -7.40 -8.03 -1.38
N ILE A 181 -8.23 -7.00 -1.32
CA ILE A 181 -8.16 -5.99 -0.24
C ILE A 181 -8.39 -6.65 1.12
N PHE A 182 -9.44 -7.48 1.26
CA PHE A 182 -9.72 -8.18 2.50
C PHE A 182 -8.64 -9.20 2.87
N ASP A 183 -8.09 -9.93 1.88
CA ASP A 183 -6.95 -10.82 2.08
C ASP A 183 -5.77 -10.04 2.70
N ALA A 184 -5.46 -8.83 2.20
CA ALA A 184 -4.38 -8.00 2.75
C ALA A 184 -4.69 -7.50 4.16
N LEU A 185 -5.93 -7.08 4.43
CA LEU A 185 -6.35 -6.64 5.77
C LEU A 185 -6.22 -7.77 6.81
N HIS A 186 -6.63 -8.98 6.44
CA HIS A 186 -6.54 -10.16 7.30
C HIS A 186 -5.08 -10.57 7.56
N ASP A 187 -4.28 -10.67 6.49
CA ASP A 187 -2.87 -11.03 6.58
C ASP A 187 -2.03 -10.02 7.38
N PHE A 188 -2.36 -8.73 7.25
CA PHE A 188 -1.69 -7.66 7.97
C PHE A 188 -1.95 -7.70 9.47
N GLY A 189 -3.10 -8.22 9.93
CA GLY A 189 -3.49 -8.23 11.34
C GLY A 189 -4.25 -9.48 11.73
N GLN A 190 -3.57 -10.41 12.40
CA GLN A 190 -4.17 -11.65 12.90
C GLN A 190 -3.80 -11.87 14.37
N ASN A 191 -4.78 -12.25 15.21
CA ASN A 191 -4.57 -12.57 16.63
C ASN A 191 -3.85 -11.47 17.42
N GLY A 192 -4.17 -10.20 17.15
CA GLY A 192 -3.54 -9.05 17.80
C GLY A 192 -2.09 -8.77 17.38
N LYS A 193 -1.52 -9.59 16.49
CA LYS A 193 -0.19 -9.41 15.92
C LYS A 193 -0.31 -8.78 14.53
N ARG A 194 0.61 -7.87 14.22
CA ARG A 194 0.71 -7.23 12.90
C ARG A 194 1.82 -7.88 12.08
N ASN A 195 1.66 -7.89 10.76
CA ASN A 195 2.64 -8.43 9.81
C ASN A 195 2.97 -9.92 10.02
N VAL A 196 1.98 -10.75 10.38
CA VAL A 196 2.20 -12.18 10.64
C VAL A 196 2.31 -12.97 9.34
N HIS A 197 1.43 -12.67 8.39
CA HIS A 197 1.42 -13.27 7.07
C HIS A 197 1.76 -12.16 6.08
N ASP A 198 2.94 -12.21 5.48
CA ASP A 198 3.36 -11.25 4.46
C ASP A 198 3.58 -11.98 3.14
N ARG A 199 2.58 -11.92 2.26
CA ARG A 199 2.65 -12.52 0.92
C ARG A 199 3.13 -11.53 -0.14
N ARG A 200 3.60 -10.33 0.23
CA ARG A 200 3.99 -9.32 -0.77
C ARG A 200 5.09 -9.81 -1.69
N LEU A 201 6.08 -10.54 -1.18
CA LEU A 201 7.19 -11.05 -2.01
C LEU A 201 6.69 -12.08 -3.04
N GLU A 202 5.77 -12.95 -2.65
CA GLU A 202 5.14 -13.92 -3.56
C GLU A 202 4.36 -13.20 -4.66
N VAL A 203 3.53 -12.22 -4.29
CA VAL A 203 2.73 -11.43 -5.24
C VAL A 203 3.61 -10.57 -6.15
N GLU A 204 4.62 -9.88 -5.60
CA GLU A 204 5.61 -9.08 -6.36
C GLU A 204 6.34 -9.96 -7.39
N ALA A 205 6.80 -11.16 -6.99
CA ALA A 205 7.49 -12.08 -7.88
C ALA A 205 6.59 -12.60 -9.01
N ALA A 206 5.32 -12.91 -8.71
CA ALA A 206 4.35 -13.31 -9.71
C ALA A 206 4.10 -12.18 -10.72
N LEU A 207 3.89 -10.94 -10.25
CA LEU A 207 3.66 -9.77 -11.11
C LEU A 207 4.87 -9.44 -11.99
N LEU A 208 6.09 -9.54 -11.45
CA LEU A 208 7.32 -9.30 -12.19
C LEU A 208 7.43 -10.25 -13.40
N GLY A 209 6.93 -11.48 -13.29
CA GLY A 209 6.94 -12.46 -14.37
C GLY A 209 5.92 -12.16 -15.47
N THR A 210 4.75 -11.62 -15.12
CA THR A 210 3.57 -11.67 -16.00
C THR A 210 2.91 -10.34 -16.32
N SER A 211 2.97 -9.34 -15.44
CA SER A 211 2.19 -8.10 -15.61
C SER A 211 2.96 -7.05 -16.40
N GLN A 212 2.29 -6.43 -17.38
CA GLN A 212 2.83 -5.26 -18.08
C GLN A 212 2.83 -4.01 -17.18
N LEU A 213 1.94 -3.97 -16.17
CA LEU A 213 1.82 -2.87 -15.22
C LEU A 213 2.94 -2.83 -14.19
N HIS A 214 3.81 -3.84 -14.15
CA HIS A 214 4.96 -3.85 -13.25
C HIS A 214 5.88 -2.65 -13.53
N PRO A 215 6.39 -1.91 -12.52
CA PRO A 215 7.20 -0.70 -12.73
C PRO A 215 8.41 -0.88 -13.65
N GLU A 216 9.01 -2.07 -13.68
CA GLU A 216 10.14 -2.39 -14.57
C GLU A 216 9.74 -2.59 -16.04
N ARG A 217 8.44 -2.79 -16.31
CA ARG A 217 7.88 -3.11 -17.63
C ARG A 217 6.94 -2.03 -18.16
N ASN A 218 6.36 -1.23 -17.27
CA ASN A 218 5.47 -0.13 -17.63
C ASN A 218 6.25 1.08 -18.14
N LEU A 219 6.92 0.92 -19.28
CA LEU A 219 7.79 1.93 -19.91
C LEU A 219 7.01 2.95 -20.76
N THR A 220 5.68 2.83 -20.81
CA THR A 220 4.84 3.62 -21.70
C THR A 220 4.61 5.01 -21.10
N ASN A 221 5.30 6.02 -21.65
CA ASN A 221 5.05 7.42 -21.31
C ASN A 221 4.16 8.08 -22.37
N VAL A 222 2.87 7.68 -22.40
CA VAL A 222 1.89 8.24 -23.35
C VAL A 222 0.87 9.08 -22.57
N THR A 223 0.97 10.39 -22.73
CA THR A 223 -0.05 11.34 -22.25
C THR A 223 -0.77 11.88 -23.48
N LEU A 224 -2.09 11.65 -23.58
CA LEU A 224 -2.89 12.18 -24.68
C LEU A 224 -3.39 13.59 -24.32
N HIS A 225 -3.05 14.59 -25.11
CA HIS A 225 -3.59 15.93 -24.94
C HIS A 225 -5.03 15.98 -25.47
N GLY A 226 -5.99 16.40 -24.65
CA GLY A 226 -7.41 16.45 -25.02
C GLY A 226 -7.76 17.41 -26.16
N ALA A 227 -6.84 18.29 -26.56
CA ALA A 227 -7.01 19.23 -27.66
C ALA A 227 -6.52 18.69 -29.02
N ASP A 228 -5.73 17.61 -29.03
CA ASP A 228 -5.10 17.05 -30.24
C ASP A 228 -5.28 15.53 -30.22
N LEU A 229 -6.50 15.08 -30.59
CA LEU A 229 -6.93 13.70 -30.46
C LEU A 229 -6.84 12.98 -31.82
N GLU A 230 -5.63 12.65 -32.26
CA GLU A 230 -5.46 11.64 -33.33
C GLU A 230 -5.97 10.26 -32.88
N GLN A 231 -6.00 10.03 -31.57
CA GLN A 231 -6.47 8.79 -30.95
C GLN A 231 -7.23 9.09 -29.64
N SER A 232 -8.35 8.41 -29.42
CA SER A 232 -9.11 8.48 -28.17
C SER A 232 -8.40 7.75 -27.02
N TYR A 233 -8.71 8.12 -25.77
CA TYR A 233 -8.21 7.42 -24.57
C TYR A 233 -8.42 5.90 -24.64
N ASN A 234 -9.62 5.45 -25.01
CA ASN A 234 -9.92 4.01 -25.09
C ASN A 234 -9.06 3.31 -26.14
N GLN A 235 -8.87 3.92 -27.30
CA GLN A 235 -8.01 3.36 -28.35
C GLN A 235 -6.55 3.28 -27.89
N ALA A 236 -6.05 4.29 -27.18
CA ALA A 236 -4.68 4.28 -26.65
C ALA A 236 -4.51 3.22 -25.55
N VAL A 237 -5.42 3.16 -24.58
CA VAL A 237 -5.40 2.16 -23.50
C VAL A 237 -5.50 0.73 -24.06
N GLN A 238 -6.38 0.49 -25.04
CA GLN A 238 -6.50 -0.81 -25.70
C GLN A 238 -5.26 -1.17 -26.51
N SER A 239 -4.59 -0.20 -27.12
CA SER A 239 -3.34 -0.42 -27.87
C SER A 239 -2.18 -0.76 -26.93
N VAL A 240 -2.04 0.02 -25.85
CA VAL A 240 -0.93 -0.12 -24.89
C VAL A 240 -1.07 -1.39 -24.07
N TYR A 241 -2.25 -1.66 -23.51
CA TYR A 241 -2.48 -2.78 -22.60
C TYR A 241 -3.22 -3.94 -23.26
N LYS A 242 -3.09 -4.07 -24.58
CA LYS A 242 -3.71 -5.13 -25.35
C LYS A 242 -3.43 -6.48 -24.70
N ASP A 243 -2.15 -6.81 -24.52
CA ASP A 243 -1.70 -8.10 -24.01
C ASP A 243 -2.16 -8.33 -22.56
N GLU A 244 -2.15 -7.29 -21.72
CA GLU A 244 -2.66 -7.36 -20.34
C GLU A 244 -4.17 -7.66 -20.31
N MET A 245 -4.95 -7.06 -21.21
CA MET A 245 -6.39 -7.31 -21.34
C MET A 245 -6.70 -8.70 -21.91
N TYR A 246 -5.95 -9.15 -22.92
CA TYR A 246 -6.09 -10.50 -23.46
C TYR A 246 -5.73 -11.55 -22.41
N ARG A 247 -4.59 -11.38 -21.72
CA ARG A 247 -4.17 -12.23 -20.60
C ARG A 247 -5.27 -12.34 -19.55
N SER A 248 -5.87 -11.21 -19.16
CA SER A 248 -6.95 -11.19 -18.19
C SER A 248 -8.17 -12.00 -18.67
N ARG A 249 -8.54 -11.89 -19.95
CA ARG A 249 -9.69 -12.60 -20.53
C ARG A 249 -9.46 -14.10 -20.71
N GLU A 250 -8.34 -14.52 -21.27
CA GLU A 250 -8.02 -15.94 -21.45
C GLU A 250 -7.90 -16.65 -20.10
N MET A 251 -7.22 -16.01 -19.14
CA MET A 251 -7.12 -16.50 -17.76
C MET A 251 -8.50 -16.67 -17.10
N VAL A 252 -9.43 -15.73 -17.32
CA VAL A 252 -10.81 -15.84 -16.81
C VAL A 252 -11.49 -17.10 -17.35
N GLU A 253 -11.35 -17.39 -18.65
CA GLU A 253 -11.93 -18.58 -19.28
C GLU A 253 -11.28 -19.88 -18.78
N GLU A 254 -9.96 -19.91 -18.67
CA GLU A 254 -9.18 -21.05 -18.16
C GLU A 254 -9.47 -21.37 -16.68
N ILE A 255 -9.67 -20.34 -15.85
CA ILE A 255 -10.01 -20.53 -14.44
C ILE A 255 -11.46 -21.01 -14.32
N ALA A 256 -12.39 -20.42 -15.09
CA ALA A 256 -13.79 -20.80 -15.07
C ALA A 256 -14.01 -22.25 -15.50
N ASN A 257 -13.22 -22.76 -16.45
CA ASN A 257 -13.31 -24.15 -16.91
C ASN A 257 -12.41 -25.14 -16.13
N GLY A 258 -11.66 -24.66 -15.14
CA GLY A 258 -10.80 -25.48 -14.28
C GLY A 258 -9.50 -25.99 -14.93
N SER A 259 -9.13 -25.50 -16.11
CA SER A 259 -7.92 -25.94 -16.84
C SER A 259 -6.62 -25.33 -16.28
N ARG A 260 -6.71 -24.32 -15.42
CA ARG A 260 -5.56 -23.61 -14.85
C ARG A 260 -5.60 -23.54 -13.32
N THR A 261 -4.44 -23.82 -12.71
CA THR A 261 -4.21 -23.58 -11.28
C THR A 261 -4.09 -22.10 -10.99
N ARG A 262 -4.77 -21.62 -9.93
CA ARG A 262 -4.77 -20.21 -9.56
C ARG A 262 -3.42 -19.73 -9.03
N SER A 263 -3.10 -18.51 -9.41
CA SER A 263 -2.03 -17.68 -8.89
C SER A 263 -2.59 -16.54 -8.01
N PRO A 264 -1.81 -15.99 -7.06
CA PRO A 264 -2.21 -14.86 -6.22
C PRO A 264 -2.59 -13.57 -6.98
N ILE A 265 -2.24 -13.49 -8.27
CA ILE A 265 -2.42 -12.33 -9.16
C ILE A 265 -3.48 -12.55 -10.24
N ASP A 266 -4.15 -13.71 -10.24
CA ASP A 266 -5.16 -13.99 -11.24
C ASP A 266 -6.43 -13.18 -10.91
N GLU A 267 -6.75 -12.22 -11.78
CA GLU A 267 -7.85 -11.24 -11.65
C GLU A 267 -9.26 -11.84 -11.84
N TYR A 268 -9.57 -12.91 -11.11
CA TYR A 268 -10.85 -13.61 -11.22
C TYR A 268 -11.32 -14.12 -9.85
N ALA A 269 -12.57 -13.80 -9.52
CA ALA A 269 -13.32 -14.42 -8.43
C ALA A 269 -14.82 -14.35 -8.72
N THR A 270 -15.58 -15.30 -8.19
CA THR A 270 -17.06 -15.32 -8.29
C THR A 270 -17.71 -15.29 -6.91
N TRP A 271 -19.00 -14.93 -6.85
CA TRP A 271 -19.79 -15.01 -5.63
C TRP A 271 -19.88 -16.43 -5.07
N ASP A 272 -20.05 -17.42 -5.95
CA ASP A 272 -20.13 -18.84 -5.57
C ASP A 272 -18.85 -19.31 -4.85
N GLU A 273 -17.68 -18.86 -5.32
CA GLU A 273 -16.40 -19.17 -4.68
C GLU A 273 -16.26 -18.54 -3.31
N LEU A 274 -16.70 -17.30 -3.17
CA LEU A 274 -16.70 -16.61 -1.89
C LEU A 274 -17.67 -17.28 -0.91
N GLU A 275 -18.85 -17.67 -1.36
CA GLU A 275 -19.84 -18.36 -0.53
C GLU A 275 -19.33 -19.75 -0.11
N ALA A 276 -18.74 -20.51 -1.03
CA ALA A 276 -18.15 -21.81 -0.73
C ALA A 276 -17.03 -21.72 0.31
N ALA A 277 -16.23 -20.65 0.28
CA ALA A 277 -15.18 -20.41 1.29
C ALA A 277 -15.73 -20.09 2.70
N HIS A 278 -17.02 -19.75 2.84
CA HIS A 278 -17.68 -19.45 4.13
C HIS A 278 -18.59 -20.57 4.64
N LYS A 279 -18.82 -21.62 3.85
CA LYS A 279 -19.57 -22.81 4.28
C LYS A 279 -18.66 -23.69 5.15
N PHE A 280 -18.57 -23.33 6.42
CA PHE A 280 -18.02 -24.15 7.52
C PHE A 280 -19.13 -24.62 8.43
#